data_AF-A0A1E4S6T1-F1
#
_entry.id   AF-A0A1E4S6T1-F1
#
_cell.length_a   1.000
_cell.length_b   1.000
_cell.length_c   1.000
_cell.angle_alpha   90.00
_cell.angle_beta   90.00
_cell.angle_gamma   90.00
#
_symmetry.space_group_name_H-M   'P 1'
#
loop_
_entity.id
_entity.type
_entity.pdbx_description
1 polymer ?
#
loop_
_entity_poly.entity_id
_entity_poly.type
_entity_poly.pdbx_seq_one_letter_code
_entity_poly.pdbx_strand_id
1 'polypeptide(L)'
;MGIPKFFRLISERWPLISQLIEGNQIPEFDNLYLDMNSILHTCTARNKEADSSKRMTEDEVFSAIFAYIDHLFDTIKPQKVFYMAIDGVAPRAKMNQQRSRSSSNATTYDDDSTRLPTTRICFYANSRVDSNTTAYDSRS
;
A
#
# COMPACT_ATOMS: atom_id res chain seq x y z
N MET A 1 6.03 -8.14 2.81
CA MET A 1 5.44 -7.94 4.16
C MET A 1 5.24 -9.32 4.79
N GLY A 2 5.32 -9.47 6.12
CA GLY A 2 4.97 -10.71 6.84
C GLY A 2 6.13 -11.48 7.47
N ILE A 3 5.79 -12.48 8.29
CA ILE A 3 6.75 -13.43 8.88
C ILE A 3 7.27 -14.32 7.73
N PRO A 4 8.60 -14.37 7.47
CA PRO A 4 9.15 -15.14 6.36
C PRO A 4 8.70 -16.61 6.40
N LYS A 5 8.29 -17.14 5.25
CA LYS A 5 7.84 -18.54 5.06
C LYS A 5 6.65 -18.97 5.92
N PHE A 6 6.00 -18.07 6.65
CA PHE A 6 4.93 -18.41 7.59
C PHE A 6 3.73 -19.06 6.90
N PHE A 7 3.26 -18.46 5.79
CA PHE A 7 2.20 -19.05 4.98
C PHE A 7 2.57 -20.46 4.53
N ARG A 8 3.76 -20.64 3.95
CA ARG A 8 4.25 -21.94 3.49
C ARG A 8 4.30 -22.97 4.62
N LEU A 9 4.85 -22.60 5.77
CA LEU A 9 4.96 -23.47 6.94
C LEU A 9 3.58 -23.95 7.42
N ILE A 10 2.61 -23.05 7.48
CA ILE A 10 1.25 -23.37 7.92
C ILE A 10 0.55 -24.27 6.90
N SER A 11 0.65 -23.97 5.61
CA SER A 11 0.03 -24.77 4.55
C SER A 11 0.64 -26.17 4.43
N GLU A 12 1.95 -26.32 4.61
CA GLU A 12 2.63 -27.63 4.64
C GLU A 12 2.21 -28.45 5.88
N ARG A 13 2.01 -27.79 7.02
CA ARG A 13 1.65 -28.45 8.29
C ARG A 13 0.18 -28.82 8.40
N TRP A 14 -0.71 -28.00 7.84
CA TRP A 14 -2.16 -28.20 7.84
C TRP A 14 -2.71 -28.01 6.42
N PRO A 15 -2.64 -29.04 5.57
CA PRO A 15 -2.98 -28.91 4.15
C PRO A 15 -4.48 -28.67 3.88
N LEU A 16 -5.36 -28.98 4.85
CA LEU A 16 -6.82 -28.89 4.69
C LEU A 16 -7.40 -27.49 4.97
N ILE A 17 -6.57 -26.49 5.26
CA ILE A 17 -7.04 -25.13 5.56
C ILE A 17 -7.28 -24.28 4.31
N SER A 18 -6.72 -24.69 3.17
CA SER A 18 -6.78 -23.95 1.92
C SER A 18 -7.53 -24.77 0.90
N GLN A 19 -8.55 -24.17 0.29
CA GLN A 19 -9.32 -24.77 -0.79
C GLN A 19 -9.21 -23.89 -2.04
N LEU A 20 -8.95 -24.49 -3.19
CA LEU A 20 -9.03 -23.78 -4.46
C LEU A 20 -10.51 -23.51 -4.76
N ILE A 21 -10.81 -22.26 -5.09
CA ILE A 21 -12.16 -21.84 -5.44
C ILE A 21 -12.43 -22.27 -6.88
N GLU A 22 -13.25 -23.29 -7.07
CA GLU A 22 -13.74 -23.73 -8.38
C GLU A 22 -15.27 -23.62 -8.42
N GLY A 23 -15.80 -22.75 -9.27
CA GLY A 23 -17.24 -22.58 -9.47
C GLY A 23 -17.98 -21.92 -8.29
N ASN A 24 -19.25 -22.31 -8.10
CA ASN A 24 -20.21 -21.65 -7.20
C ASN A 24 -20.29 -22.29 -5.80
N GLN A 25 -19.24 -22.98 -5.34
CA GLN A 25 -19.21 -23.66 -4.03
C GLN A 25 -18.52 -22.82 -2.94
N ILE A 26 -18.81 -21.52 -2.91
CA ILE A 26 -18.31 -20.63 -1.88
C ILE A 26 -19.40 -20.49 -0.82
N PRO A 27 -19.09 -20.66 0.48
CA PRO A 27 -20.05 -20.37 1.55
C PRO A 27 -20.54 -18.92 1.47
N GLU A 28 -21.75 -18.68 1.95
CA GLU A 28 -22.25 -17.30 2.05
C GLU A 28 -21.49 -16.54 3.14
N PHE A 29 -21.07 -15.31 2.81
CA PHE A 29 -20.39 -14.42 3.76
C PHE A 29 -21.25 -13.18 4.01
N ASP A 30 -21.32 -12.78 5.28
CA ASP A 30 -21.96 -11.51 5.65
C ASP A 30 -21.06 -10.31 5.32
N ASN A 31 -19.76 -10.44 5.56
CA ASN A 31 -18.83 -9.32 5.58
C ASN A 31 -17.57 -9.63 4.78
N LEU A 32 -17.20 -8.75 3.85
CA LEU A 32 -15.96 -8.80 3.08
C LEU A 32 -15.11 -7.55 3.39
N TYR A 33 -13.86 -7.77 3.79
CA TYR A 33 -12.88 -6.72 4.11
C TYR A 33 -11.73 -6.75 3.11
N LEU A 34 -11.48 -5.63 2.45
CA LEU A 34 -10.49 -5.52 1.40
C LEU A 34 -9.36 -4.54 1.79
N ASP A 35 -8.12 -5.04 1.79
CA ASP A 35 -6.91 -4.21 1.88
C ASP A 35 -6.47 -3.78 0.48
N MET A 36 -6.74 -2.51 0.16
CA MET A 36 -6.47 -1.95 -1.15
C MET A 36 -4.98 -1.80 -1.43
N ASN A 37 -4.13 -1.70 -0.41
CA ASN A 37 -2.69 -1.51 -0.63
C ASN A 37 -2.09 -2.70 -1.37
N SER A 38 -2.52 -3.91 -1.04
CA SER A 38 -2.09 -5.14 -1.71
C SER A 38 -2.51 -5.19 -3.19
N ILE A 39 -3.70 -4.67 -3.52
CA ILE A 39 -4.20 -4.55 -4.90
C ILE A 39 -3.39 -3.51 -5.67
N LEU A 40 -3.21 -2.31 -5.09
CA LEU A 40 -2.45 -1.22 -5.69
C LEU A 40 -1.02 -1.64 -6.02
N HIS A 41 -0.36 -2.36 -5.11
CA HIS A 41 0.98 -2.90 -5.36
C HIS A 41 1.01 -3.89 -6.52
N THR A 42 0.01 -4.76 -6.64
CA THR A 42 -0.07 -5.77 -7.71
C THR A 42 -0.31 -5.12 -9.07
N CYS A 43 -1.26 -4.19 -9.17
CA CYS A 43 -1.59 -3.50 -10.42
C CYS A 43 -0.45 -2.58 -10.90
N THR A 44 0.30 -1.97 -9.97
CA THR A 44 1.44 -1.09 -10.32
C THR A 44 2.76 -1.83 -10.54
N ALA A 45 2.97 -3.00 -9.93
CA ALA A 45 4.17 -3.81 -10.15
C ALA A 45 4.18 -4.50 -11.52
N ARG A 46 3.01 -4.91 -12.03
CA ARG A 46 2.86 -5.46 -13.39
C ARG A 46 3.27 -4.47 -14.49
N ASN A 47 3.22 -3.17 -14.20
CA ASN A 47 3.73 -2.12 -15.10
C ASN A 47 5.26 -2.11 -15.26
N LYS A 48 6.01 -2.79 -14.37
CA LYS A 48 7.47 -2.80 -14.39
C LYS A 48 8.07 -3.97 -15.17
N GLU A 49 7.33 -5.07 -15.31
CA GLU A 49 7.81 -6.29 -15.97
C GLU A 49 7.45 -6.33 -17.47
N ALA A 50 6.48 -5.53 -17.91
CA ALA A 50 6.18 -5.37 -19.32
C ALA A 50 7.24 -4.46 -19.99
N ASP A 51 7.96 -5.06 -20.94
CA ASP A 51 9.00 -4.49 -21.78
C ASP A 51 8.81 -2.98 -22.11
N SER A 52 9.65 -2.17 -21.45
CA SER A 52 10.24 -0.85 -21.77
C SER A 52 9.56 0.22 -22.65
N SER A 53 8.41 0.00 -23.30
CA SER A 53 7.90 0.92 -24.34
C SER A 53 6.56 1.59 -24.02
N LYS A 54 5.78 1.10 -23.05
CA LYS A 54 4.50 1.75 -22.69
C LYS A 54 4.21 1.59 -21.21
N ARG A 55 4.58 2.60 -20.42
CA ARG A 55 4.02 2.75 -19.07
C ARG A 55 2.49 2.82 -19.23
N MET A 56 1.76 1.97 -18.52
CA MET A 56 0.29 2.05 -18.51
C MET A 56 -0.13 3.45 -18.06
N THR A 57 -1.14 3.97 -18.74
CA THR A 57 -1.78 5.24 -18.36
C THR A 57 -2.49 5.09 -17.02
N GLU A 58 -2.72 6.20 -16.32
CA GLU A 58 -3.45 6.18 -15.05
C GLU A 58 -4.84 5.52 -15.22
N ASP A 59 -5.53 5.82 -16.32
CA ASP A 59 -6.84 5.25 -16.66
C ASP A 59 -6.82 3.72 -16.81
N GLU A 60 -5.77 3.18 -17.45
CA GLU A 60 -5.58 1.74 -17.59
C GLU A 60 -5.32 1.07 -16.23
N VAL A 61 -4.59 1.73 -15.34
CA VAL A 61 -4.33 1.24 -13.97
C VAL A 61 -5.61 1.25 -13.14
N PHE A 62 -6.40 2.32 -13.20
CA PHE A 62 -7.69 2.39 -12.51
C PHE A 62 -8.67 1.33 -13.04
N SER A 63 -8.72 1.14 -14.36
CA SER A 63 -9.55 0.10 -14.98
C SER A 63 -9.18 -1.30 -14.47
N ALA A 64 -7.89 -1.59 -14.33
CA ALA A 64 -7.41 -2.86 -13.79
C ALA A 64 -7.76 -3.03 -12.30
N ILE A 65 -7.69 -1.95 -11.51
CA ILE A 65 -8.10 -1.96 -10.10
C ILE A 65 -9.59 -2.25 -9.97
N PHE A 66 -10.44 -1.54 -10.73
CA PHE A 66 -11.89 -1.75 -10.70
C PHE A 66 -12.28 -3.17 -11.13
N ALA A 67 -11.72 -3.66 -12.23
CA ALA A 67 -11.96 -5.03 -12.67
C ALA A 67 -11.58 -6.08 -11.61
N TYR A 68 -10.51 -5.83 -10.83
CA TYR A 68 -10.11 -6.73 -9.75
C TYR A 68 -11.06 -6.67 -8.56
N ILE A 69 -11.52 -5.48 -8.18
CA ILE A 69 -12.51 -5.30 -7.11
C ILE A 69 -13.83 -5.99 -7.49
N ASP A 70 -14.32 -5.75 -8.70
CA ASP A 70 -15.57 -6.34 -9.21
C ASP A 70 -15.48 -7.86 -9.23
N HIS A 71 -14.36 -8.41 -9.71
CA HIS A 71 -14.13 -9.85 -9.70
C HIS A 71 -14.18 -10.44 -8.28
N LEU A 72 -13.57 -9.78 -7.28
CA LEU A 72 -13.61 -10.24 -5.90
C LEU A 72 -15.01 -10.13 -5.28
N PHE A 73 -15.73 -9.05 -5.59
CA PHE A 73 -17.09 -8.84 -5.11
C PHE A 73 -18.04 -9.90 -5.66
N ASP A 74 -17.98 -10.18 -6.97
CA ASP A 74 -18.80 -11.19 -7.64
C ASP A 74 -18.46 -12.62 -7.19
N THR A 75 -17.22 -12.86 -6.79
CA THR A 75 -16.78 -14.15 -6.26
C THR A 75 -17.35 -14.41 -4.86
N ILE A 76 -17.27 -13.43 -3.95
CA ILE A 76 -17.61 -13.63 -2.53
C ILE A 76 -19.07 -13.31 -2.20
N LYS A 77 -19.69 -12.34 -2.90
CA LYS A 77 -21.09 -11.90 -2.73
C LYS A 77 -21.49 -11.61 -1.27
N PRO A 78 -20.88 -10.59 -0.62
CA PRO A 78 -21.18 -10.27 0.78
C PRO A 78 -22.64 -9.80 0.97
N GLN A 79 -23.31 -10.29 2.02
CA GLN A 79 -24.73 -9.98 2.27
C GLN A 79 -24.97 -8.68 3.06
N LYS A 80 -24.03 -8.27 3.92
CA LYS A 80 -24.21 -7.15 4.86
C LYS A 80 -23.19 -6.04 4.65
N VAL A 81 -21.90 -6.35 4.73
CA VAL A 81 -20.84 -5.34 4.73
C VAL A 81 -19.83 -5.64 3.65
N PHE A 82 -19.59 -4.64 2.80
CA PHE A 82 -18.43 -4.59 1.92
C PHE A 82 -17.56 -3.40 2.33
N TYR A 83 -16.41 -3.68 2.92
CA TYR A 83 -15.51 -2.67 3.49
C TYR A 83 -14.16 -2.66 2.77
N MET A 84 -13.78 -1.51 2.23
CA MET A 84 -12.49 -1.31 1.56
C MET A 84 -11.65 -0.30 2.34
N ALA A 85 -10.39 -0.65 2.61
CA ALA A 85 -9.46 0.21 3.34
C ALA A 85 -8.20 0.49 2.53
N ILE A 86 -7.79 1.76 2.52
CA ILE A 86 -6.50 2.22 2.00
C ILE A 86 -5.67 2.72 3.18
N ASP A 87 -4.35 2.46 3.19
CA ASP A 87 -3.48 2.95 4.26
C ASP A 87 -3.41 4.48 4.22
N GLY A 88 -3.83 5.13 5.32
CA GLY A 88 -3.56 6.54 5.58
C GLY A 88 -2.17 6.76 6.20
N VAL A 89 -2.02 7.84 6.96
CA VAL A 89 -0.77 8.12 7.67
C VAL A 89 -0.52 7.05 8.74
N ALA A 90 0.59 6.33 8.58
CA ALA A 90 0.97 5.26 9.49
C ALA A 90 1.59 5.79 10.80
N PRO A 91 1.46 5.06 11.93
CA PRO A 91 2.12 5.41 13.18
C PRO A 91 3.65 5.29 13.05
N ARG A 92 4.40 6.06 13.87
CA ARG A 92 5.86 6.21 13.77
C ARG A 92 6.64 4.88 13.73
N ALA A 93 6.21 3.87 14.46
CA ALA A 93 6.83 2.55 14.44
C ALA A 93 6.73 1.88 13.05
N LYS A 94 5.55 1.93 12.41
CA LYS A 94 5.33 1.43 11.05
C LYS A 94 6.04 2.31 10.02
N MET A 95 6.09 3.63 10.21
CA MET A 95 6.86 4.54 9.34
C MET A 95 8.35 4.19 9.29
N ASN A 96 8.98 3.88 10.42
CA ASN A 96 10.40 3.51 10.45
C ASN A 96 10.64 2.21 9.65
N GLN A 97 9.72 1.25 9.73
CA GLN A 97 9.79 0.00 8.97
C GLN A 97 9.47 0.18 7.47
N GLN A 98 8.55 1.08 7.13
CA GLN A 98 8.30 1.46 5.74
C GLN A 98 9.52 2.17 5.14
N ARG A 99 10.11 3.12 5.88
CA ARG A 99 11.29 3.87 5.45
C ARG A 99 12.49 2.96 5.18
N SER A 100 12.77 2.00 6.07
CA SER A 100 13.89 1.07 5.87
C SER A 100 13.73 0.22 4.59
N ARG A 101 12.50 -0.21 4.27
CA ARG A 101 12.21 -0.95 3.04
C ARG A 101 12.29 -0.09 1.78
N SER A 102 11.79 1.14 1.83
CA SER A 102 11.88 2.08 0.71
C SER A 102 13.33 2.46 0.41
N SER A 103 14.18 2.61 1.44
CA SER A 103 15.61 2.87 1.27
C SER A 103 16.34 1.72 0.56
N SER A 104 16.00 0.46 0.87
CA SER A 104 16.63 -0.71 0.21
C SER A 104 16.30 -0.83 -1.27
N ASN A 105 15.09 -0.44 -1.70
CA ASN A 105 14.69 -0.48 -3.11
C ASN A 105 15.31 0.65 -3.94
N ALA A 106 15.75 1.74 -3.31
CA ALA A 106 16.43 2.85 -3.99
C ALA A 106 17.90 2.51 -4.29
N THR A 107 18.60 1.84 -3.37
CA THR A 107 20.02 1.46 -3.56
C THR A 107 20.26 0.40 -4.64
N THR A 108 19.22 -0.32 -5.10
CA THR A 108 19.33 -1.24 -6.24
C THR A 108 19.29 -0.55 -7.61
N TYR A 109 19.00 0.77 -7.66
CA TYR A 109 19.06 1.56 -8.89
C TYR A 109 20.36 2.37 -9.03
N ASP A 110 21.23 2.38 -8.01
CA ASP A 110 22.48 3.15 -7.98
C ASP A 110 23.71 2.23 -8.13
N ASP A 111 23.76 1.41 -9.19
CA ASP A 111 25.02 0.81 -9.66
C ASP A 111 25.25 1.03 -11.16
N ASP A 112 24.71 2.13 -11.70
CA ASP A 112 25.16 2.68 -12.98
C ASP A 112 25.36 4.21 -12.90
N SER A 113 26.64 4.59 -12.92
CA SER A 113 27.21 5.91 -13.19
C SER A 113 26.96 7.09 -12.22
N THR A 114 28.07 7.52 -11.61
CA THR A 114 28.41 8.88 -11.15
C THR A 114 27.66 9.48 -9.95
N ARG A 115 28.43 9.59 -8.85
CA ARG A 115 28.18 10.39 -7.65
C ARG A 115 27.65 11.80 -7.98
N LEU A 116 26.49 12.17 -7.42
CA LEU A 116 26.17 13.54 -7.05
C LEU A 116 25.72 13.60 -5.57
N PRO A 117 26.08 14.67 -4.84
CA PRO A 117 26.07 14.65 -3.39
C PRO A 117 24.66 14.78 -2.82
N THR A 118 24.51 14.11 -1.67
CA THR A 118 23.39 14.17 -0.73
C THR A 118 22.83 15.58 -0.56
N THR A 119 21.71 15.89 -1.21
CA THR A 119 20.91 17.06 -0.86
C THR A 119 19.88 16.63 0.17
N ARG A 120 20.15 17.00 1.43
CA ARG A 120 19.17 17.02 2.52
C ARG A 120 17.94 17.83 2.08
N ILE A 121 16.84 17.16 1.75
CA ILE A 121 15.53 17.80 1.77
C ILE A 121 14.96 17.57 3.18
N CYS A 122 15.28 18.50 4.08
CA CYS A 122 14.50 18.71 5.29
C CYS A 122 13.14 19.27 4.86
N PHE A 123 12.08 18.46 4.89
CA PHE A 123 10.73 18.99 4.91
C PHE A 123 10.52 19.71 6.25
N TYR A 124 10.31 21.03 6.15
CA TYR A 124 9.83 21.89 7.23
C TYR A 124 8.57 21.28 7.85
N ALA A 125 8.66 20.80 9.09
CA ALA A 125 7.50 20.55 9.91
C ALA A 125 7.21 21.83 10.70
N ASN A 126 6.22 22.59 10.24
CA ASN A 126 5.60 23.64 11.05
C ASN A 126 5.01 23.00 12.31
N SER A 127 5.54 23.37 13.47
CA SER A 127 4.95 23.03 14.76
C SER A 127 5.42 24.03 15.80
N ARG A 128 4.58 25.03 16.11
CA ARG A 128 4.35 25.52 17.49
C ARG A 128 3.24 26.55 17.50
N VAL A 129 2.06 26.06 17.87
CA VAL A 129 1.15 26.83 18.72
C VAL A 129 1.82 26.91 20.08
N ASP A 130 1.96 28.10 20.63
CA ASP A 130 1.79 28.33 22.06
C ASP A 130 1.47 29.81 22.33
N SER A 131 0.49 29.96 23.21
CA SER A 131 -0.15 31.14 23.76
C SER A 131 0.75 31.98 24.68
N ASN A 132 0.41 33.28 24.74
CA ASN A 132 0.61 34.26 25.82
C ASN A 132 1.56 35.43 25.54
N THR A 133 1.09 36.58 26.05
CA THR A 133 1.86 37.72 26.59
C THR A 133 1.90 38.97 25.70
N THR A 134 0.83 39.76 25.86
CA THR A 134 0.79 41.20 26.19
C THR A 134 1.69 42.22 25.47
N ALA A 135 1.05 43.37 25.26
CA ALA A 135 1.53 44.73 25.54
C ALA A 135 2.04 45.57 24.36
N TYR A 136 1.34 46.71 24.17
CA TYR A 136 1.84 48.03 23.75
C TYR A 136 2.37 48.14 22.30
N ASP A 137 2.15 49.20 21.53
CA ASP A 137 1.62 50.54 21.75
C ASP A 137 1.16 51.06 20.38
N SER A 138 0.04 51.76 20.38
CA SER A 138 -0.51 52.51 19.25
C SER A 138 0.18 53.86 19.12
N ARG A 139 0.90 54.12 18.02
CA ARG A 139 1.23 55.47 17.51
C ARG A 139 1.34 55.32 15.99
N SER A 140 0.33 55.79 15.26
CA SER A 140 0.26 57.11 14.60
C SER A 140 1.06 57.14 13.31
#